data_AF-A0A6G0GJK4-F1
#
_entry.id   AF-A0A6G0GJK4-F1
#
_cell.length_a   1.000
_cell.length_b   1.000
_cell.length_c   1.000
_cell.angle_alpha   90.00
_cell.angle_beta   90.00
_cell.angle_gamma   90.00
#
_symmetry.space_group_name_H-M   'P 1'
#
loop_
_entity.id
_entity.type
_entity.pdbx_description
1 polymer ?
#
loop_
_entity_poly.entity_id
_entity_poly.type
_entity_poly.pdbx_seq_one_letter_code
_entity_poly.pdbx_strand_id
1 'polypeptide(L)'
;MTLEQIVKQSQGEQYVYPDVFTDKCGLDIILSNDKLHAVRSWGYTKGNPKRRATLEITTFRGISLNAVHHYGKIKIQGVNMECDGEPGHSKMIFDNNIPLAHYTYELVLKRPLTKEEIDKDPERWGDYYDEGDLTNCFKTIEDVIELAKQVFRLRFTGEWEFYVESPYNKYRGKLEINV
;
A
#
# COMPACT_ATOMS: atom_id res chain seq x y z
N MET A 1 4.78 3.98 -16.90
CA MET A 1 4.49 5.17 -16.08
C MET A 1 5.79 5.70 -15.51
N THR A 2 5.87 7.00 -15.21
CA THR A 2 6.99 7.58 -14.46
C THR A 2 6.82 7.36 -12.96
N LEU A 3 7.90 7.50 -12.18
CA LEU A 3 7.85 7.44 -10.71
C LEU A 3 6.86 8.49 -10.16
N GLU A 4 6.92 9.73 -10.66
CA GLU A 4 6.02 10.82 -10.24
C GLU A 4 4.54 10.45 -10.43
N GLN A 5 4.18 9.88 -11.59
CA GLN A 5 2.82 9.44 -11.86
C GLN A 5 2.38 8.34 -10.90
N ILE A 6 3.24 7.35 -10.67
CA ILE A 6 2.96 6.22 -9.78
C ILE A 6 2.83 6.68 -8.33
N VAL A 7 3.66 7.61 -7.88
CA VAL A 7 3.58 8.21 -6.55
C VAL A 7 2.21 8.87 -6.37
N LYS A 8 1.75 9.70 -7.31
CA LYS A 8 0.40 10.32 -7.25
C LYS A 8 -0.73 9.28 -7.18
N GLN A 9 -0.57 8.15 -7.88
CA GLN A 9 -1.55 7.06 -7.94
C GLN A 9 -1.49 6.06 -6.77
N SER A 10 -0.56 6.22 -5.83
CA SER A 10 -0.38 5.27 -4.71
C SER A 10 -0.05 5.96 -3.38
N GLN A 11 -0.80 6.99 -3.00
CA GLN A 11 -0.56 7.72 -1.74
C GLN A 11 -1.24 7.06 -0.54
N GLY A 12 -0.70 7.34 0.66
CA GLY A 12 -1.42 7.07 1.91
C GLY A 12 -2.60 8.02 2.08
N GLU A 13 -3.64 7.58 2.81
CA GLU A 13 -4.79 8.44 3.13
C GLU A 13 -4.46 9.45 4.25
N GLN A 14 -3.59 9.04 5.18
CA GLN A 14 -3.28 9.83 6.38
C GLN A 14 -1.88 10.45 6.35
N TYR A 15 -0.93 9.80 5.66
CA TYR A 15 0.49 10.15 5.73
C TYR A 15 1.11 10.28 4.35
N VAL A 16 2.06 11.20 4.24
CA VAL A 16 2.97 11.29 3.10
C VAL A 16 4.13 10.35 3.35
N TYR A 17 4.20 9.30 2.55
CA TYR A 17 5.28 8.32 2.59
C TYR A 17 6.39 8.68 1.60
N PRO A 18 7.62 8.14 1.77
CA PRO A 18 8.66 8.29 0.77
C PRO A 18 8.20 7.79 -0.61
N ASP A 19 8.74 8.40 -1.66
CA ASP A 19 8.47 7.99 -3.04
C ASP A 19 8.94 6.56 -3.30
N VAL A 20 10.06 6.16 -2.68
CA VAL A 20 10.65 4.83 -2.77
C VAL A 20 10.82 4.21 -1.38
N PHE A 21 10.31 2.99 -1.22
CA PHE A 21 10.45 2.12 -0.07
C PHE A 21 11.63 1.17 -0.26
N THR A 22 12.73 1.48 0.41
CA THR A 22 13.82 0.51 0.56
C THR A 22 13.41 -0.59 1.54
N ASP A 23 13.98 -1.78 1.42
CA ASP A 23 13.84 -2.85 2.42
C ASP A 23 14.30 -2.45 3.84
N LYS A 24 15.02 -1.33 3.96
CA LYS A 24 15.46 -0.73 5.23
C LYS A 24 14.58 0.41 5.74
N CYS A 25 13.55 0.82 5.01
CA CYS A 25 12.74 1.98 5.40
C CYS A 25 12.16 1.83 6.82
N GLY A 26 12.35 2.85 7.65
CA GLY A 26 11.90 2.90 9.04
C GLY A 26 12.80 2.17 10.04
N LEU A 27 13.77 1.35 9.60
CA LEU A 27 14.66 0.59 10.52
C LEU A 27 15.76 1.46 11.15
N ASP A 28 15.97 2.65 10.61
CA ASP A 28 16.92 3.65 11.10
C ASP A 28 16.36 4.53 12.23
N ILE A 29 15.08 4.35 12.59
CA ILE A 29 14.41 5.16 13.61
C ILE A 29 14.88 4.74 15.00
N ILE A 30 15.34 5.72 15.76
CA ILE A 30 15.73 5.60 17.18
C ILE A 30 14.98 6.69 17.97
N LEU A 31 14.23 6.28 18.98
CA LEU A 31 13.53 7.18 19.90
C LEU A 31 14.26 7.15 21.25
N SER A 32 15.33 7.93 21.34
CA SER A 32 16.27 7.87 22.48
C SER A 32 15.63 8.22 23.82
N ASN A 33 14.64 9.13 23.85
CA ASN A 33 13.94 9.50 25.08
C ASN A 33 13.16 8.32 25.67
N ASP A 34 12.60 7.47 24.81
CA ASP A 34 11.85 6.28 25.19
C ASP A 34 12.72 5.02 25.25
N LYS A 35 14.01 5.12 24.91
CA LYS A 35 14.94 3.99 24.74
C LYS A 35 14.40 2.93 23.78
N LEU A 36 13.96 3.36 22.61
CA LEU A 36 13.42 2.47 21.58
C LEU A 36 14.24 2.55 20.31
N HIS A 37 14.39 1.41 19.65
CA HIS A 37 14.90 1.32 18.28
C HIS A 37 13.96 0.50 17.40
N ALA A 38 13.92 0.85 16.12
CA ALA A 38 13.13 0.12 15.14
C ALA A 38 13.76 -1.24 14.81
N VAL A 39 12.92 -2.26 14.81
CA VAL A 39 13.25 -3.61 14.35
C VAL A 39 12.21 -4.04 13.32
N ARG A 40 12.53 -5.08 12.54
CA ARG A 40 11.60 -5.61 11.54
C ARG A 40 10.29 -6.06 12.21
N SER A 41 9.15 -5.71 11.61
CA SER A 41 7.83 -6.03 12.16
C SER A 41 7.53 -7.54 12.17
N TRP A 42 6.41 -7.90 12.81
CA TRP A 42 5.89 -9.27 12.87
C TRP A 42 5.82 -9.93 11.48
N GLY A 43 6.27 -11.19 11.40
CA GLY A 43 6.41 -11.98 10.17
C GLY A 43 7.87 -12.21 9.74
N TYR A 44 8.80 -11.39 10.22
CA TYR A 44 10.23 -11.70 10.15
C TYR A 44 10.55 -12.88 11.05
N THR A 45 11.09 -13.95 10.45
CA THR A 45 11.71 -15.05 11.19
C THR A 45 13.10 -15.27 10.61
N LYS A 46 14.01 -15.95 11.33
CA LYS A 46 15.29 -16.37 10.72
C LYS A 46 15.09 -17.17 9.42
N GLY A 47 13.93 -17.81 9.23
CA GLY A 47 13.56 -18.55 8.01
C GLY A 47 12.83 -17.74 6.93
N ASN A 48 12.41 -16.50 7.21
CA ASN A 48 11.83 -15.59 6.21
C ASN A 48 12.35 -14.15 6.43
N PRO A 49 13.49 -13.80 5.83
CA PRO A 49 14.13 -12.52 6.08
C PRO A 49 13.56 -11.36 5.27
N LYS A 50 12.76 -11.65 4.22
CA LYS A 50 12.28 -10.66 3.27
C LYS A 50 11.05 -9.93 3.80
N ARG A 51 10.98 -8.62 3.57
CA ARG A 51 9.79 -7.83 3.94
C ARG A 51 8.69 -8.05 2.91
N ARG A 52 7.45 -7.96 3.36
CA ARG A 52 6.27 -8.19 2.53
C ARG A 52 5.51 -6.90 2.24
N ALA A 53 5.13 -6.74 0.99
CA ALA A 53 4.03 -5.87 0.58
C ALA A 53 2.87 -6.74 0.06
N THR A 54 1.65 -6.44 0.50
CA THR A 54 0.46 -7.20 0.12
C THR A 54 -0.54 -6.26 -0.54
N LEU A 55 -0.91 -6.55 -1.79
CA LEU A 55 -2.07 -5.96 -2.43
C LEU A 55 -3.34 -6.60 -1.85
N GLU A 56 -4.11 -5.82 -1.11
CA GLU A 56 -5.46 -6.15 -0.69
C GLU A 56 -6.46 -5.60 -1.71
N ILE A 57 -7.25 -6.51 -2.30
CA ILE A 57 -8.31 -6.16 -3.24
C ILE A 57 -9.66 -6.36 -2.55
N THR A 58 -10.51 -5.34 -2.59
CA THR A 58 -11.87 -5.40 -2.03
C THR A 58 -12.91 -5.01 -3.06
N THR A 59 -14.16 -5.41 -2.82
CA THR A 59 -15.31 -5.05 -3.65
C THR A 59 -16.59 -5.19 -2.85
N PHE A 60 -17.60 -4.37 -3.18
CA PHE A 60 -18.96 -4.54 -2.68
C PHE A 60 -19.85 -5.36 -3.62
N ARG A 61 -19.29 -5.90 -4.72
CA ARG A 61 -20.01 -6.79 -5.64
C ARG A 61 -20.56 -8.00 -4.88
N GLY A 62 -21.86 -8.23 -4.98
CA GLY A 62 -22.56 -9.31 -4.26
C GLY A 62 -23.02 -8.95 -2.85
N ILE A 63 -22.69 -7.75 -2.35
CA ILE A 63 -23.14 -7.21 -1.06
C ILE A 63 -24.07 -6.02 -1.28
N SER A 64 -23.68 -5.10 -2.17
CA SER A 64 -24.48 -3.93 -2.55
C SER A 64 -25.06 -4.10 -3.95
N LEU A 65 -26.34 -3.73 -4.10
CA LEU A 65 -27.04 -3.77 -5.38
C LEU A 65 -26.33 -2.83 -6.37
N ASN A 66 -26.05 -3.30 -7.58
CA ASN A 66 -25.36 -2.55 -8.64
C ASN A 66 -23.90 -2.14 -8.37
N ALA A 67 -23.27 -2.62 -7.29
CA ALA A 67 -21.83 -2.41 -7.14
C ALA A 67 -21.08 -3.03 -8.32
N VAL A 68 -20.18 -2.28 -8.95
CA VAL A 68 -19.36 -2.78 -10.06
C VAL A 68 -17.85 -2.59 -9.86
N HIS A 69 -17.44 -1.82 -8.84
CA HIS A 69 -16.05 -1.41 -8.65
C HIS A 69 -15.24 -2.37 -7.80
N HIS A 70 -13.94 -2.29 -8.04
CA HIS A 70 -12.90 -2.91 -7.24
C HIS A 70 -11.99 -1.81 -6.66
N TYR A 71 -11.41 -2.08 -5.50
CA TYR A 71 -10.52 -1.17 -4.79
C TYR A 71 -9.23 -1.91 -4.45
N GLY A 72 -8.10 -1.21 -4.51
CA GLY A 72 -6.80 -1.77 -4.18
C GLY A 72 -6.08 -0.96 -3.12
N LYS A 73 -5.54 -1.63 -2.11
CA LYS A 73 -4.62 -1.06 -1.13
C LYS A 73 -3.36 -1.93 -1.07
N ILE A 74 -2.18 -1.31 -1.06
CA ILE A 74 -0.92 -2.03 -0.76
C ILE A 74 -0.61 -1.82 0.71
N LYS A 75 -0.70 -2.90 1.49
CA LYS A 75 -0.26 -2.97 2.89
C LYS A 75 1.21 -3.36 2.92
N ILE A 76 2.05 -2.48 3.44
CA ILE A 76 3.49 -2.66 3.54
C ILE A 76 3.82 -3.00 4.99
N GLN A 77 4.58 -4.08 5.21
CA GLN A 77 5.10 -4.39 6.54
C GLN A 77 6.02 -3.26 7.02
N GLY A 78 5.67 -2.64 8.14
CA GLY A 78 6.42 -1.54 8.75
C GLY A 78 7.50 -2.05 9.70
N VAL A 79 7.60 -1.41 10.87
CA VAL A 79 8.58 -1.74 11.91
C VAL A 79 7.88 -1.95 13.26
N ASN A 80 8.51 -2.74 14.14
CA ASN A 80 8.19 -2.76 15.56
C ASN A 80 9.21 -1.88 16.30
N MET A 81 8.84 -1.32 17.44
CA MET A 81 9.77 -0.56 18.28
C MET A 81 10.15 -1.39 19.50
N GLU A 82 11.40 -1.84 19.56
CA GLU A 82 11.94 -2.67 20.65
C GLU A 82 12.61 -1.80 21.71
N CYS A 83 12.46 -2.19 22.99
CA CYS A 83 13.09 -1.53 24.13
C CYS A 83 14.59 -1.86 24.20
N ASP A 84 15.43 -0.84 24.28
CA ASP A 84 16.88 -0.99 24.38
C ASP A 84 17.25 -1.77 25.66
N GLY A 85 18.02 -2.84 25.49
CA GLY A 85 18.44 -3.71 26.58
C GLY A 85 17.42 -4.77 26.99
N GLU A 86 16.24 -4.82 26.36
CA GLU A 86 15.17 -5.80 26.66
C GLU A 86 14.66 -6.51 25.38
N PRO A 87 15.43 -7.46 24.82
CA PRO A 87 15.04 -8.15 23.59
C PRO A 87 13.68 -8.87 23.70
N GLY A 88 12.83 -8.70 22.70
CA GLY A 88 11.47 -9.23 22.64
C GLY A 88 10.40 -8.33 23.27
N HIS A 89 10.79 -7.24 23.95
CA HIS A 89 9.85 -6.28 24.53
C HIS A 89 9.64 -5.12 23.56
N SER A 90 8.45 -5.08 22.95
CA SER A 90 8.10 -4.02 21.98
C SER A 90 7.00 -3.10 22.49
N LYS A 91 7.10 -1.81 22.14
CA LYS A 91 6.05 -0.81 22.34
C LYS A 91 5.45 -0.40 21.00
N MET A 92 4.14 -0.19 20.94
CA MET A 92 3.52 0.41 19.77
C MET A 92 3.69 1.93 19.83
N ILE A 93 4.13 2.52 18.72
CA ILE A 93 4.22 3.96 18.55
C ILE A 93 3.11 4.41 17.60
N PHE A 94 2.24 5.27 18.11
CA PHE A 94 1.14 5.89 17.37
C PHE A 94 1.40 7.39 17.16
N ASP A 95 2.65 7.74 16.84
CA ASP A 95 3.02 9.12 16.52
C ASP A 95 2.84 9.36 15.02
N ASN A 96 1.92 10.26 14.69
CA ASN A 96 1.59 10.62 13.30
C ASN A 96 2.69 11.46 12.65
N ASN A 97 3.60 12.04 13.43
CA ASN A 97 4.76 12.77 12.91
C ASN A 97 5.88 11.82 12.45
N ILE A 98 5.81 10.54 12.82
CA ILE A 98 6.80 9.52 12.47
C ILE A 98 6.07 8.32 11.83
N PRO A 99 5.46 8.50 10.64
CA PRO A 99 4.61 7.48 10.03
C PRO A 99 5.37 6.19 9.69
N LEU A 100 6.69 6.28 9.50
CA LEU A 100 7.54 5.10 9.27
C LEU A 100 7.83 4.28 10.54
N ALA A 101 7.49 4.77 11.74
CA ALA A 101 7.58 3.99 12.98
C ALA A 101 6.38 3.05 13.18
N HIS A 102 5.38 3.10 12.29
CA HIS A 102 4.18 2.27 12.40
C HIS A 102 4.47 0.83 11.94
N TYR A 103 3.71 -0.12 12.47
CA TYR A 103 3.86 -1.55 12.16
C TYR A 103 3.35 -1.94 10.76
N THR A 104 2.53 -1.09 10.14
CA THR A 104 2.03 -1.24 8.77
C THR A 104 1.94 0.13 8.10
N TYR A 105 2.26 0.21 6.81
CA TYR A 105 1.99 1.37 5.97
C TYR A 105 0.92 1.01 4.93
N GLU A 106 0.07 1.96 4.56
CA GLU A 106 -0.98 1.73 3.57
C GLU A 106 -0.87 2.72 2.41
N LEU A 107 -0.81 2.18 1.19
CA LEU A 107 -0.95 2.95 -0.05
C LEU A 107 -2.28 2.64 -0.70
N VAL A 108 -3.10 3.65 -0.96
CA VAL A 108 -4.35 3.50 -1.72
C VAL A 108 -4.09 3.70 -3.19
N LEU A 109 -4.48 2.70 -3.98
CA LEU A 109 -4.34 2.76 -5.42
C LEU A 109 -5.45 3.61 -6.04
N LYS A 110 -5.06 4.50 -6.95
CA LYS A 110 -5.97 5.36 -7.69
C LYS A 110 -5.61 5.38 -9.17
N ARG A 111 -6.59 5.58 -10.03
CA ARG A 111 -6.43 5.74 -11.48
C ARG A 111 -7.05 7.06 -11.93
N PRO A 112 -6.61 7.64 -13.05
CA PRO A 112 -7.28 8.79 -13.64
C PRO A 112 -8.67 8.40 -14.17
N LEU A 113 -9.63 9.30 -14.02
CA LEU A 113 -10.91 9.27 -14.70
C LEU A 113 -10.74 9.74 -16.14
N THR A 114 -11.39 9.05 -17.07
CA THR A 114 -11.43 9.44 -18.48
C THR A 114 -12.65 10.32 -18.74
N LYS A 115 -12.58 11.20 -19.74
CA LYS A 115 -13.72 12.02 -20.15
C LYS A 115 -14.94 11.19 -20.55
N GLU A 116 -14.73 10.07 -21.25
CA GLU A 116 -15.80 9.14 -21.62
C GLU A 116 -16.56 8.59 -20.40
N GLU A 117 -15.87 8.33 -19.28
CA GLU A 117 -16.52 7.88 -18.05
C GLU A 117 -17.37 8.95 -17.40
N ILE A 118 -16.90 10.20 -17.43
CA ILE A 118 -17.63 11.35 -16.91
C ILE A 118 -18.88 11.60 -17.76
N ASP A 119 -18.73 11.61 -19.08
CA ASP A 119 -19.83 11.85 -20.03
C ASP A 119 -20.91 10.75 -19.95
N LYS A 120 -20.50 9.50 -19.66
CA LYS A 120 -21.41 8.35 -19.58
C LYS A 120 -22.19 8.27 -18.27
N ASP A 121 -21.62 8.77 -17.18
CA ASP A 121 -22.23 8.74 -15.84
C ASP A 121 -22.04 10.10 -15.13
N PRO A 122 -22.66 11.17 -15.67
CA PRO A 122 -22.46 12.52 -15.17
C PRO A 122 -23.06 12.72 -13.78
N GLU A 123 -24.10 11.97 -13.40
CA GLU A 123 -24.67 12.02 -12.04
C GLU A 123 -23.63 11.64 -10.99
N ARG A 124 -22.77 10.67 -11.31
CA ARG A 124 -21.74 10.22 -10.40
C ARG A 124 -20.49 11.10 -10.42
N TRP A 125 -20.08 11.54 -11.61
CA TRP A 125 -18.77 12.16 -11.81
C TRP A 125 -18.83 13.64 -12.16
N GLY A 126 -19.82 14.05 -12.95
CA GLY A 126 -19.85 15.34 -13.65
C GLY A 126 -19.89 16.57 -12.76
N ASP A 127 -20.38 16.46 -11.52
CA ASP A 127 -20.48 17.58 -10.60
C ASP A 127 -19.21 17.80 -9.76
N TYR A 128 -18.30 16.82 -9.70
CA TYR A 128 -17.20 16.82 -8.72
C TYR A 128 -15.82 16.44 -9.29
N TYR A 129 -15.77 15.96 -10.53
CA TYR A 129 -14.54 15.44 -11.13
C TYR A 129 -14.31 15.99 -12.53
N ASP A 130 -13.08 16.36 -12.79
CA ASP A 130 -12.56 16.69 -14.11
C ASP A 130 -11.85 15.48 -14.75
N GLU A 131 -11.65 15.54 -16.08
CA GLU A 131 -10.82 14.55 -16.77
C GLU A 131 -9.40 14.52 -16.18
N GLY A 132 -8.94 13.32 -15.83
CA GLY A 132 -7.63 13.10 -15.21
C GLY A 132 -7.66 13.06 -13.69
N ASP A 133 -8.76 13.46 -13.03
CA ASP A 133 -8.88 13.34 -11.59
C ASP A 133 -8.76 11.89 -11.12
N LEU A 134 -8.15 11.70 -9.96
CA LEU A 134 -7.83 10.38 -9.45
C LEU A 134 -8.99 9.79 -8.64
N THR A 135 -9.45 8.61 -9.07
CA THR A 135 -10.43 7.80 -8.34
C THR A 135 -9.83 6.47 -7.89
N ASN A 136 -10.25 5.96 -6.74
CA ASN A 136 -9.92 4.61 -6.28
C ASN A 136 -10.85 3.52 -6.85
N CYS A 137 -11.79 3.90 -7.73
CA CYS A 137 -12.78 2.99 -8.30
C CYS A 137 -12.29 2.35 -9.61
N PHE A 138 -11.85 1.09 -9.54
CA PHE A 138 -11.42 0.32 -10.71
C PHE A 138 -12.58 -0.49 -11.30
N LYS A 139 -12.60 -0.62 -12.64
CA LYS A 139 -13.61 -1.40 -13.36
C LYS A 139 -13.34 -2.91 -13.27
N THR A 140 -12.07 -3.30 -13.24
CA THR A 140 -11.65 -4.71 -13.18
C THR A 140 -10.60 -4.93 -12.10
N ILE A 141 -10.44 -6.18 -11.67
CA ILE A 141 -9.38 -6.58 -10.74
C ILE A 141 -8.02 -6.56 -11.44
N GLU A 142 -8.01 -6.93 -12.72
CA GLU A 142 -6.83 -6.90 -13.58
C GLU A 142 -6.20 -5.51 -13.60
N ASP A 143 -7.00 -4.45 -13.73
CA ASP A 143 -6.50 -3.06 -13.69
C ASP A 143 -5.84 -2.73 -12.34
N VAL A 144 -6.44 -3.19 -11.23
CA VAL A 144 -5.88 -3.00 -9.88
C VAL A 144 -4.52 -3.70 -9.78
N ILE A 145 -4.44 -4.96 -10.23
CA ILE A 145 -3.22 -5.77 -10.19
C ILE A 145 -2.13 -5.15 -11.08
N GLU A 146 -2.46 -4.72 -12.28
CA GLU A 146 -1.50 -4.12 -13.21
C GLU A 146 -0.93 -2.80 -12.68
N LEU A 147 -1.77 -1.95 -12.08
CA LEU A 147 -1.28 -0.75 -11.40
C LEU A 147 -0.39 -1.13 -10.20
N ALA A 148 -0.83 -2.08 -9.36
CA ALA A 148 -0.08 -2.49 -8.19
C ALA A 148 1.30 -3.07 -8.55
N LYS A 149 1.41 -3.83 -9.65
CA LYS A 149 2.69 -4.30 -10.18
C LYS A 149 3.61 -3.14 -10.56
N GLN A 150 3.08 -2.09 -11.19
CA GLN A 150 3.86 -0.91 -11.56
C GLN A 150 4.28 -0.10 -10.33
N VAL A 151 3.39 0.03 -9.34
CA VAL A 151 3.71 0.63 -8.04
C VAL A 151 4.84 -0.14 -7.38
N PHE A 152 4.74 -1.48 -7.33
CA PHE A 152 5.78 -2.31 -6.73
C PHE A 152 7.12 -2.14 -7.44
N ARG A 153 7.16 -2.24 -8.77
CA ARG A 153 8.38 -2.08 -9.59
C ARG A 153 9.07 -0.73 -9.42
N LEU A 154 8.30 0.36 -9.26
CA LEU A 154 8.86 1.71 -9.29
C LEU A 154 9.09 2.29 -7.89
N ARG A 155 8.32 1.84 -6.89
CA ARG A 155 8.40 2.37 -5.52
C ARG A 155 9.07 1.43 -4.54
N PHE A 156 9.46 0.21 -4.91
CA PHE A 156 10.12 -0.71 -3.97
C PHE A 156 11.49 -1.11 -4.49
N THR A 157 12.47 -1.12 -3.59
CA THR A 157 13.85 -1.51 -3.91
C THR A 157 14.43 -2.35 -2.77
N GLY A 158 15.30 -3.30 -3.12
CA GLY A 158 15.87 -4.25 -2.17
C GLY A 158 15.01 -5.51 -2.00
N GLU A 159 15.13 -6.17 -0.86
CA GLU A 159 14.52 -7.49 -0.67
C GLU A 159 13.05 -7.44 -0.21
N TRP A 160 12.15 -7.37 -1.19
CA TRP A 160 10.71 -7.42 -0.98
C TRP A 160 10.05 -8.65 -1.59
N GLU A 161 9.00 -9.14 -0.94
CA GLU A 161 8.03 -10.06 -1.54
C GLU A 161 6.70 -9.35 -1.78
N PHE A 162 6.04 -9.67 -2.89
CA PHE A 162 4.75 -9.12 -3.23
C PHE A 162 3.66 -10.20 -3.24
N TYR A 163 2.58 -9.95 -2.52
CA TYR A 163 1.44 -10.86 -2.41
C TYR A 163 0.15 -10.19 -2.84
N VAL A 164 -0.82 -10.99 -3.25
CA VAL A 164 -2.19 -10.55 -3.53
C VAL A 164 -3.16 -11.30 -2.65
N GLU A 165 -4.00 -10.54 -1.97
CA GLU A 165 -5.19 -10.99 -1.26
C GLU A 165 -6.42 -10.45 -1.99
N SER A 166 -7.33 -11.35 -2.35
CA SER A 166 -8.49 -11.02 -3.18
C SER A 166 -9.72 -11.80 -2.73
N PRO A 167 -10.95 -11.28 -2.88
CA PRO A 167 -12.17 -12.06 -2.69
C PRO A 167 -12.26 -13.25 -3.64
N TYR A 168 -11.51 -13.26 -4.76
CA TYR A 168 -11.52 -14.36 -5.72
C TYR A 168 -10.22 -15.15 -5.68
N ASN A 169 -10.32 -16.46 -5.46
CA ASN A 169 -9.18 -17.35 -5.26
C ASN A 169 -8.17 -17.34 -6.41
N LYS A 170 -8.62 -17.15 -7.66
CA LYS A 170 -7.74 -17.17 -8.85
C LYS A 170 -6.64 -16.10 -8.84
N TYR A 171 -6.79 -15.03 -8.05
CA TYR A 171 -5.79 -13.97 -7.97
C TYR A 171 -4.92 -14.04 -6.71
N ARG A 172 -5.23 -14.95 -5.76
CA ARG A 172 -4.51 -15.00 -4.48
C ARG A 172 -3.12 -15.60 -4.65
N GLY A 173 -2.14 -15.07 -3.92
CA GLY A 173 -0.82 -15.69 -3.79
C GLY A 173 0.34 -14.71 -3.99
N LYS A 174 1.54 -15.28 -4.02
CA LYS A 174 2.78 -14.53 -4.28
C LYS A 174 2.87 -14.20 -5.77
N LEU A 175 3.24 -12.97 -6.09
CA LEU A 175 3.61 -12.56 -7.44
C LEU A 175 5.12 -12.37 -7.52
N GLU A 176 5.75 -13.03 -8.48
CA GLU A 176 7.15 -12.83 -8.79
C GLU A 176 7.29 -11.57 -9.66
N ILE A 177 7.85 -10.52 -9.08
CA ILE A 177 8.09 -9.24 -9.74
C ILE A 177 9.54 -8.84 -9.49
N ASN A 178 10.27 -8.58 -10.56
CA ASN A 178 11.62 -8.04 -10.45
C ASN A 178 11.52 -6.57 -10.00
N VAL A 179 12.14 -6.28 -8.86
CA VAL A 179 12.38 -4.95 -8.27
C VAL A 179 13.87 -4.73 -8.13
#